data_AF-A0A7V9P1P2-F1
#
_entry.id   AF-A0A7V9P1P2-F1
#
_cell.length_a   1.000
_cell.length_b   1.000
_cell.length_c   1.000
_cell.angle_alpha   90.00
_cell.angle_beta   90.00
_cell.angle_gamma   90.00
#
_symmetry.space_group_name_H-M   'P 1'
#
loop_
_entity.id
_entity.type
_entity.pdbx_description
1 polymer ?
#
loop_
_entity_poly.entity_id
_entity_poly.type
_entity_poly.pdbx_seq_one_letter_code
_entity_poly.pdbx_strand_id
1 'polypeptide(L)'
;MKLSFDINRQDYADFNKFHFIKTQLKRRIFFGVLTIVALQFFLNKERFDLTATIISSLVCAVVYCFLIYRSLSSTKNIPQDNGTVLGHRDMEFSDINITCKAEKTSTVSDWNAIKKLENGKNYFYLYVDTNMAYIIPKRVFATVNEQDNFEQFILSKVKR
;
A
#
# COMPACT_ATOMS: atom_id res chain seq x y z
N MET A 1 6.77 -24.44 2.91
CA MET A 1 6.30 -23.74 4.13
C MET A 1 4.83 -23.41 3.97
N LYS A 2 4.00 -23.63 5.00
CA LYS A 2 2.54 -23.35 4.96
C LYS A 2 2.19 -22.30 6.01
N LEU A 3 1.40 -21.30 5.63
CA LEU A 3 0.92 -20.22 6.47
C LEU A 3 -0.61 -20.13 6.34
N SER A 4 -1.31 -20.12 7.47
CA SER A 4 -2.76 -19.95 7.51
C SER A 4 -3.10 -18.73 8.35
N PHE A 5 -3.84 -17.78 7.78
CA PHE A 5 -4.19 -16.52 8.45
C PHE A 5 -5.40 -15.84 7.84
N ASP A 6 -6.06 -15.01 8.64
CA ASP A 6 -7.15 -14.16 8.17
C ASP A 6 -6.66 -12.77 7.82
N ILE A 7 -7.11 -12.27 6.66
CA ILE A 7 -6.94 -10.89 6.23
C ILE A 7 -8.20 -10.10 6.58
N ASN A 8 -8.03 -9.10 7.44
CA ASN A 8 -9.11 -8.19 7.81
C ASN A 8 -9.06 -6.88 7.00
N ARG A 9 -10.10 -6.05 7.13
CA ARG A 9 -10.20 -4.74 6.45
C ARG A 9 -9.07 -3.79 6.82
N GLN A 10 -8.58 -3.87 8.06
CA GLN A 10 -7.50 -3.01 8.55
C GLN A 10 -6.15 -3.38 7.91
N ASP A 11 -5.86 -4.67 7.74
CA ASP A 11 -4.66 -5.18 7.07
C ASP A 11 -4.61 -4.67 5.61
N TYR A 12 -5.75 -4.72 4.91
CA TYR A 12 -5.88 -4.20 3.54
C TYR A 12 -5.69 -2.68 3.47
N ALA A 13 -6.27 -1.94 4.41
CA ALA A 13 -6.10 -0.49 4.46
C ALA A 13 -4.66 -0.09 4.80
N ASP A 14 -3.99 -0.84 5.67
CA ASP A 14 -2.58 -0.63 6.01
C ASP A 14 -1.69 -0.87 4.80
N PHE A 15 -1.95 -1.92 4.01
CA PHE A 15 -1.28 -2.15 2.72
C PHE A 15 -1.47 -0.97 1.76
N ASN A 16 -2.70 -0.51 1.56
CA ASN A 16 -2.98 0.62 0.67
C ASN A 16 -2.31 1.91 1.16
N LYS A 17 -2.30 2.16 2.46
CA LYS A 17 -1.61 3.31 3.06
C LYS A 17 -0.10 3.21 2.84
N PHE A 18 0.50 2.05 3.09
CA PHE A 18 1.92 1.81 2.88
C PHE A 18 2.31 2.01 1.41
N HIS A 19 1.56 1.37 0.50
CA HIS A 19 1.76 1.52 -0.94
C HIS A 19 1.62 2.98 -1.38
N PHE A 20 0.57 3.67 -0.93
CA PHE A 20 0.32 5.07 -1.26
C PHE A 20 1.44 6.01 -0.82
N ILE A 21 1.91 5.87 0.42
CA ILE A 21 3.01 6.68 0.97
C ILE A 21 4.27 6.50 0.14
N LYS A 22 4.54 5.27 -0.31
CA LYS A 22 5.75 4.95 -1.06
C LYS A 22 5.69 5.41 -2.52
N THR A 23 4.57 5.20 -3.21
CA THR A 23 4.47 5.37 -4.67
C THR A 23 3.82 6.68 -5.11
N GLN A 24 2.82 7.18 -4.37
CA GLN A 24 1.97 8.29 -4.83
C GLN A 24 2.12 9.59 -4.03
N LEU A 25 2.58 9.52 -2.77
CA LEU A 25 2.65 10.69 -1.89
C LEU A 25 3.55 11.79 -2.46
N LYS A 26 4.78 11.46 -2.88
CA LYS A 26 5.72 12.45 -3.45
C LYS A 26 5.12 13.14 -4.67
N ARG A 27 4.50 12.36 -5.57
CA ARG A 27 3.85 12.87 -6.79
C ARG A 27 2.67 13.78 -6.45
N ARG A 28 1.82 13.38 -5.49
CA ARG A 28 0.67 14.21 -5.05
C ARG A 28 1.11 15.48 -4.34
N ILE A 29 2.15 15.43 -3.51
CA ILE A 29 2.73 16.63 -2.87
C ILE A 29 3.28 17.56 -3.94
N PHE A 30 4.05 17.04 -4.90
CA PHE A 30 4.62 17.83 -5.99
C PHE A 30 3.53 18.54 -6.80
N PHE A 31 2.51 17.82 -7.26
CA PHE A 31 1.38 18.44 -7.96
C PHE A 31 0.60 19.40 -7.06
N GLY A 32 0.42 19.10 -5.78
CA GLY A 32 -0.24 20.01 -4.84
C GLY A 32 0.50 21.34 -4.68
N VAL A 33 1.81 21.30 -4.48
CA VAL A 33 2.66 22.50 -4.42
C VAL A 33 2.61 23.27 -5.73
N LEU A 34 2.71 22.58 -6.88
CA LEU A 34 2.60 23.20 -8.20
C LEU A 34 1.24 23.90 -8.40
N THR A 35 0.15 23.27 -7.93
CA THR A 35 -1.20 23.84 -8.01
C THR A 35 -1.31 25.10 -7.13
N ILE A 36 -0.75 25.08 -5.92
CA ILE A 36 -0.72 26.24 -5.03
C ILE A 36 0.08 27.39 -5.68
N VAL A 37 1.28 27.12 -6.21
CA VAL A 37 2.12 28.13 -6.87
C VAL A 37 1.38 28.73 -8.08
N ALA A 38 0.75 27.90 -8.91
CA ALA A 38 -0.05 28.38 -10.04
C ALA A 38 -1.21 29.26 -9.57
N LEU A 39 -1.95 28.82 -8.53
CA LEU A 39 -3.06 29.59 -7.97
C LEU A 39 -2.60 30.95 -7.44
N GLN A 40 -1.47 31.00 -6.72
CA GLN A 40 -0.90 32.25 -6.22
C GLN A 40 -0.45 33.18 -7.34
N PHE A 41 0.10 32.65 -8.42
CA PHE A 41 0.45 33.43 -9.60
C PHE A 41 -0.78 34.08 -10.26
N PHE A 42 -1.90 33.35 -10.35
CA PHE A 42 -3.14 33.91 -10.89
C PHE A 42 -3.79 34.93 -9.96
N LEU A 43 -3.82 34.68 -8.64
CA LEU A 43 -4.46 35.56 -7.66
C LEU A 43 -3.71 36.88 -7.46
N ASN A 44 -2.38 36.87 -7.52
CA ASN A 44 -1.54 38.05 -7.29
C ASN A 44 -1.06 38.74 -8.57
N LYS A 45 -1.65 38.41 -9.73
CA LYS A 45 -1.21 38.93 -11.03
C LYS A 45 -1.30 40.46 -11.13
N GLU A 46 -2.33 41.06 -10.52
CA GLU A 46 -2.60 42.50 -10.63
C GLU A 46 -2.08 43.31 -9.44
N ARG A 47 -2.26 42.78 -8.23
CA ARG A 47 -1.76 43.38 -6.99
C ARG A 47 -1.31 42.28 -6.04
N PHE A 48 -0.10 42.41 -5.52
CA PHE A 48 0.44 41.46 -4.56
C PHE A 48 -0.02 41.82 -3.15
N ASP A 49 -0.90 41.01 -2.59
CA ASP A 49 -1.31 41.09 -1.18
C ASP A 49 -0.74 39.91 -0.42
N LEU A 50 0.22 40.20 0.46
CA LEU A 50 0.87 39.20 1.32
C LEU A 50 -0.13 38.46 2.21
N THR A 51 -1.13 39.17 2.73
CA THR A 51 -2.09 38.62 3.70
C THR A 51 -3.00 37.62 3.01
N ALA A 52 -3.57 38.01 1.86
CA ALA A 52 -4.40 37.12 1.05
C ALA A 52 -3.63 35.90 0.53
N THR A 53 -2.35 36.07 0.16
CA THR A 53 -1.46 34.99 -0.27
C THR A 53 -1.22 33.95 0.82
N ILE A 54 -0.93 34.41 2.04
CA ILE A 54 -0.70 33.53 3.19
C ILE A 54 -1.97 32.76 3.54
N ILE A 55 -3.11 33.45 3.63
CA ILE A 55 -4.40 32.83 3.98
C ILE A 55 -4.81 31.79 2.93
N SER A 56 -4.78 32.15 1.65
CA SER A 56 -5.15 31.24 0.57
C SER A 56 -4.22 30.02 0.47
N SER A 57 -2.91 30.21 0.66
CA SER A 57 -1.95 29.10 0.69
C SER A 57 -2.22 28.16 1.86
N LEU A 58 -2.51 28.69 3.05
CA LEU A 58 -2.85 27.89 4.22
C LEU A 58 -4.14 27.09 4.00
N VAL A 59 -5.18 27.73 3.48
CA VAL A 59 -6.46 27.07 3.16
C VAL A 59 -6.25 25.95 2.15
N CYS A 60 -5.52 26.20 1.06
CA CYS A 60 -5.22 25.18 0.06
C CYS A 60 -4.42 24.00 0.64
N ALA A 61 -3.44 24.27 1.50
CA ALA A 61 -2.67 23.22 2.18
C ALA A 61 -3.58 22.35 3.06
N VAL A 62 -4.45 22.97 3.87
CA VAL A 62 -5.40 22.25 4.73
C VAL A 62 -6.37 21.40 3.90
N VAL A 63 -6.92 21.95 2.82
CA VAL A 63 -7.81 21.21 1.90
C VAL A 63 -7.09 20.02 1.28
N TYR A 64 -5.85 20.20 0.80
CA TYR A 64 -5.06 19.09 0.23
C TYR A 64 -4.77 18.00 1.26
N CYS A 65 -4.38 18.37 2.47
CA CYS A 65 -4.19 17.43 3.58
C CYS A 65 -5.47 16.64 3.87
N PHE A 66 -6.62 17.33 3.91
CA PHE A 66 -7.92 16.70 4.13
C PHE A 66 -8.29 15.73 3.00
N LEU A 67 -8.08 16.10 1.73
CA LEU A 67 -8.35 15.22 0.58
C LEU A 67 -7.48 13.97 0.60
N ILE A 68 -6.19 14.09 0.96
CA ILE A 68 -5.30 12.93 1.11
C ILE A 68 -5.77 12.03 2.25
N TYR A 69 -6.10 12.61 3.41
CA TYR A 69 -6.60 11.86 4.56
C TYR A 69 -7.89 11.10 4.22
N ARG A 70 -8.85 11.78 3.58
CA ARG A 70 -10.12 11.17 3.14
C ARG A 70 -9.89 10.05 2.12
N SER A 71 -9.02 10.27 1.13
CA SER A 71 -8.66 9.28 0.12
C SER A 71 -8.06 8.02 0.76
N LEU A 72 -7.20 8.18 1.78
CA LEU A 72 -6.62 7.06 2.52
C LEU A 72 -7.66 6.35 3.39
N SER A 73 -8.50 7.08 4.11
CA SER A 73 -9.53 6.49 4.98
C SER A 73 -10.59 5.71 4.18
N SER A 74 -10.90 6.15 2.96
CA SER A 74 -11.85 5.48 2.08
C SER A 74 -11.39 4.10 1.60
N THR A 75 -10.09 3.80 1.68
CA THR A 75 -9.55 2.51 1.21
C THR A 75 -10.03 1.32 2.04
N LYS A 76 -10.43 1.54 3.30
CA LYS A 76 -11.04 0.53 4.18
C LYS A 76 -12.36 -0.04 3.64
N ASN A 77 -13.05 0.74 2.80
CA ASN A 77 -14.37 0.41 2.27
C ASN A 77 -14.29 -0.19 0.86
N ILE A 78 -13.10 -0.30 0.26
CA ILE A 78 -12.93 -0.89 -1.07
C ILE A 78 -13.25 -2.40 -1.06
N PRO A 79 -12.78 -3.20 -0.07
CA PRO A 79 -13.16 -4.60 -0.03
C PRO A 79 -14.65 -4.75 0.28
N GLN A 80 -15.33 -5.56 -0.54
CA GLN A 80 -16.68 -6.02 -0.25
C GLN A 80 -16.64 -7.13 0.80
N ASP A 81 -17.63 -7.21 1.70
CA ASP A 81 -17.67 -8.24 2.74
C ASP A 81 -17.72 -9.67 2.16
N ASN A 82 -18.34 -9.84 0.99
CA ASN A 82 -18.40 -11.12 0.27
C ASN A 82 -17.38 -11.21 -0.88
N GLY A 83 -16.43 -10.28 -0.95
CA GLY A 83 -15.39 -10.24 -1.97
C GLY A 83 -14.29 -11.27 -1.72
N THR A 84 -13.44 -11.48 -2.74
CA THR A 84 -12.34 -12.45 -2.67
C THR A 84 -11.09 -11.93 -1.99
N VAL A 85 -11.09 -10.71 -1.40
CA VAL A 85 -9.91 -10.02 -0.84
C VAL A 85 -9.78 -10.25 0.67
N LEU A 86 -10.90 -10.30 1.39
CA LEU A 86 -10.95 -10.51 2.84
C LEU A 86 -11.12 -11.98 3.19
N GLY A 87 -10.88 -12.33 4.46
CA GLY A 87 -11.15 -13.65 5.01
C GLY A 87 -9.93 -14.56 5.05
N HIS A 88 -10.19 -15.85 5.18
CA HIS A 88 -9.18 -16.87 5.42
C HIS A 88 -8.29 -17.13 4.21
N ARG A 89 -6.98 -17.24 4.46
CA ARG A 89 -5.96 -17.54 3.47
C ARG A 89 -5.04 -18.64 3.97
N ASP A 90 -4.91 -19.66 3.13
CA ASP A 90 -3.87 -20.66 3.22
C ASP A 90 -2.85 -20.43 2.11
N MET A 91 -1.65 -20.02 2.50
CA MET A 91 -0.53 -19.86 1.58
C MET A 91 0.49 -20.97 1.77
N GLU A 92 0.81 -21.65 0.68
CA GLU A 92 1.85 -22.65 0.60
C GLU A 92 2.97 -22.15 -0.30
N PHE A 93 4.15 -21.98 0.28
CA PHE A 93 5.38 -21.63 -0.41
C PHE A 93 6.18 -22.92 -0.64
N SER A 94 6.19 -23.38 -1.88
CA SER A 94 7.00 -24.53 -2.30
C SER A 94 8.24 -24.06 -3.06
N ASP A 95 9.16 -24.98 -3.36
CA ASP A 95 10.35 -24.64 -4.14
C ASP A 95 10.06 -24.23 -5.59
N ILE A 96 8.89 -24.62 -6.11
CA ILE A 96 8.48 -24.46 -7.51
C ILE A 96 7.52 -23.28 -7.68
N ASN A 97 6.53 -23.17 -6.79
CA ASN A 97 5.48 -22.15 -6.88
C ASN A 97 4.92 -21.76 -5.51
N ILE A 98 4.11 -20.71 -5.52
CA ILE A 98 3.31 -20.24 -4.40
C ILE A 98 1.85 -20.58 -4.68
N THR A 99 1.22 -21.30 -3.78
CA THR A 99 -0.21 -21.60 -3.85
C THR A 99 -0.94 -20.82 -2.76
N CYS A 100 -1.92 -20.01 -3.15
CA CYS A 100 -2.79 -19.29 -2.23
C CYS A 100 -4.22 -19.82 -2.38
N LYS A 101 -4.75 -20.44 -1.33
CA LYS A 101 -6.13 -20.86 -1.22
C LYS A 101 -6.92 -19.92 -0.34
N ALA A 102 -8.14 -19.65 -0.75
CA ALA A 102 -9.13 -18.85 -0.07
C ALA A 102 -10.47 -19.59 -0.15
N GLU A 103 -11.44 -19.17 0.65
CA GLU A 103 -12.77 -19.83 0.68
C GLU A 103 -13.38 -20.08 -0.70
N LYS A 104 -13.23 -19.13 -1.64
CA LYS A 104 -13.85 -19.19 -2.97
C LYS A 104 -12.86 -19.17 -4.13
N THR A 105 -11.56 -19.21 -3.86
CA THR A 105 -10.54 -19.03 -4.91
C THR A 105 -9.26 -19.75 -4.55
N SER A 106 -8.67 -20.43 -5.53
CA SER A 106 -7.31 -20.96 -5.42
C SER A 106 -6.48 -20.34 -6.53
N THR A 107 -5.30 -19.84 -6.19
CA THR A 107 -4.36 -19.23 -7.13
C THR A 107 -3.01 -19.89 -6.99
N VAL A 108 -2.42 -20.30 -8.11
CA VAL A 108 -1.03 -20.76 -8.16
C VAL A 108 -0.24 -19.67 -8.88
N SER A 109 0.90 -19.30 -8.33
CA SER A 109 1.78 -18.28 -8.88
C SER A 109 3.21 -18.78 -8.88
N ASP A 110 3.82 -18.80 -10.05
CA ASP A 110 5.22 -19.15 -10.19
C ASP A 110 6.11 -18.07 -9.57
N TRP A 111 7.31 -18.46 -9.13
CA TRP A 111 8.28 -17.49 -8.59
C TRP A 111 8.63 -16.37 -9.59
N ASN A 112 8.54 -16.64 -10.89
CA ASN A 112 8.74 -15.62 -11.94
C ASN A 112 7.65 -14.54 -11.97
N ALA A 113 6.46 -14.81 -11.44
CA ALA A 113 5.39 -13.81 -11.33
C ALA A 113 5.65 -12.82 -10.18
N ILE A 114 6.53 -13.17 -9.24
CA ILE A 114 6.85 -12.32 -8.10
C ILE A 114 7.91 -11.31 -8.51
N LYS A 115 7.52 -10.03 -8.48
CA LYS A 115 8.39 -8.92 -8.89
C LYS A 115 9.29 -8.42 -7.76
N LYS A 116 8.79 -8.37 -6.53
CA LYS A 116 9.55 -7.87 -5.38
C LYS A 116 8.92 -8.29 -4.05
N LEU A 117 9.76 -8.40 -3.04
CA LEU A 117 9.37 -8.43 -1.64
C LEU A 117 9.60 -7.05 -1.02
N GLU A 118 8.61 -6.52 -0.30
CA GLU A 118 8.79 -5.35 0.55
C GLU A 118 8.47 -5.67 2.00
N ASN A 119 9.40 -5.28 2.87
CA ASN A 119 9.27 -5.47 4.31
C ASN A 119 8.59 -4.23 4.93
N GLY A 120 7.35 -4.41 5.39
CA GLY A 120 6.60 -3.41 6.14
C GLY A 120 6.75 -3.61 7.65
N LYS A 121 6.25 -2.67 8.46
CA LYS A 121 6.35 -2.75 9.92
C LYS A 121 5.69 -4.02 10.47
N ASN A 122 4.46 -4.30 10.04
CA ASN A 122 3.63 -5.40 10.56
C ASN A 122 3.35 -6.51 9.51
N TYR A 123 3.75 -6.30 8.25
CA TYR A 123 3.41 -7.18 7.13
C TYR A 123 4.60 -7.30 6.19
N PHE A 124 4.71 -8.45 5.54
CA PHE A 124 5.48 -8.62 4.31
C PHE A 124 4.54 -8.44 3.12
N TYR A 125 4.98 -7.68 2.12
CA TYR A 125 4.23 -7.43 0.90
C TYR A 125 4.96 -8.07 -0.28
N LEU A 126 4.40 -9.17 -0.77
CA LEU A 126 4.95 -9.89 -1.91
C LEU A 126 4.24 -9.44 -3.18
N TYR A 127 4.87 -8.55 -3.93
CA TYR A 127 4.26 -7.94 -5.12
C TYR A 127 4.32 -8.87 -6.31
N VAL A 128 3.14 -9.14 -6.86
CA VAL A 128 2.96 -9.84 -8.14
C VAL A 128 2.87 -8.82 -9.28
N ASP A 129 2.30 -7.64 -9.00
CA ASP A 129 2.28 -6.52 -9.93
C ASP A 129 2.32 -5.17 -9.21
N THR A 130 2.30 -4.06 -9.95
CA THR A 130 2.45 -2.69 -9.45
C THR A 130 1.49 -2.36 -8.31
N ASN A 131 0.23 -2.79 -8.42
CA ASN A 131 -0.84 -2.51 -7.44
C ASN A 131 -1.35 -3.78 -6.74
N MET A 132 -0.70 -4.92 -6.93
CA MET A 132 -1.16 -6.21 -6.43
C MET A 132 -0.05 -6.94 -5.68
N ALA A 133 -0.30 -7.22 -4.41
CA ALA A 133 0.61 -7.93 -3.55
C ALA A 133 -0.13 -8.90 -2.63
N TYR A 134 0.53 -10.00 -2.29
CA TYR A 134 0.13 -10.82 -1.16
C TYR A 134 0.51 -10.12 0.14
N ILE A 135 -0.47 -9.93 1.01
CA ILE A 135 -0.30 -9.36 2.34
C ILE A 135 -0.07 -10.52 3.30
N ILE A 136 1.14 -10.63 3.84
CA ILE A 136 1.52 -11.69 4.78
C ILE A 136 1.77 -11.05 6.13
N PRO A 137 0.86 -11.19 7.10
CA PRO A 137 1.03 -10.63 8.43
C PRO A 137 2.22 -11.25 9.17
N LYS A 138 3.07 -10.42 9.76
CA LYS A 138 4.20 -10.90 10.57
C LYS A 138 3.78 -11.65 11.84
N ARG A 139 2.54 -11.42 12.29
CA ARG A 139 1.91 -12.12 13.42
C ARG A 139 1.76 -13.63 13.23
N VAL A 140 1.91 -14.14 12.00
CA VAL A 140 1.80 -15.57 11.70
C VAL A 140 3.09 -16.32 12.06
N PHE A 141 4.21 -15.60 12.18
CA PHE A 141 5.50 -16.17 12.56
C PHE A 141 5.65 -16.14 14.09
N ALA A 142 6.07 -17.25 14.68
CA ALA A 142 6.22 -17.36 16.13
C ALA A 142 7.46 -16.62 16.65
N THR A 143 8.50 -16.49 15.82
CA THR A 143 9.76 -15.86 16.21
C THR A 143 10.30 -14.93 15.13
N VAL A 144 11.16 -13.98 15.53
CA VAL A 144 11.88 -13.10 14.60
C VAL A 144 12.76 -13.92 13.64
N ASN A 145 13.36 -15.01 14.13
CA ASN A 145 14.20 -15.88 13.32
C ASN A 145 13.40 -16.57 12.19
N GLU A 146 12.14 -16.95 12.42
CA GLU A 146 11.26 -17.45 11.35
C GLU A 146 10.92 -16.38 10.32
N GLN A 147 10.75 -15.13 10.74
CA GLN A 147 10.53 -14.01 9.82
C GLN A 147 11.74 -13.79 8.91
N ASP A 148 12.94 -13.79 9.50
CA ASP A 148 14.19 -13.59 8.77
C ASP A 148 14.45 -14.76 7.81
N ASN A 149 14.22 -16.00 8.25
CA ASN A 149 14.33 -17.19 7.39
C ASN A 149 13.35 -17.14 6.21
N PHE A 150 12.13 -16.68 6.45
CA PHE A 150 11.15 -16.48 5.38
C PHE A 150 11.59 -15.39 4.40
N GLU A 151 12.04 -14.24 4.88
CA GLU A 151 12.54 -13.15 4.03
C GLU A 151 13.70 -13.64 3.16
N GLN A 152 14.68 -14.34 3.74
CA GLN A 152 15.80 -14.92 3.00
C GLN A 152 15.34 -15.96 1.97
N PHE A 153 14.41 -16.84 2.34
CA PHE A 153 13.84 -17.82 1.41
C PHE A 153 13.21 -17.15 0.19
N ILE A 154 12.37 -16.13 0.40
CA ILE A 154 11.74 -15.39 -0.71
C ILE A 154 12.80 -14.66 -1.54
N LEU A 155 13.76 -13.97 -0.93
CA LEU A 155 14.81 -13.26 -1.63
C LEU A 155 15.70 -14.19 -2.48
N SER A 156 15.89 -15.44 -2.06
CA SER A 156 16.62 -16.43 -2.84
C SER A 156 15.89 -16.87 -4.12
N LYS A 157 14.56 -16.73 -4.17
CA LYS A 157 13.71 -17.16 -5.28
C LYS A 157 13.32 -16.02 -6.21
N VAL A 158 13.20 -14.80 -5.69
CA VAL A 158 12.85 -13.61 -6.47
C VAL A 158 14.08 -13.15 -7.26
N LYS A 159 14.01 -13.25 -8.60
CA LYS A 159 15.04 -12.68 -9.47
C LYS A 159 15.00 -11.16 -9.38
N ARG A 160 16.17 -10.56 -9.16
CA ARG A 160 16.38 -9.12 -9.03
C ARG A 160 16.14 -8.38 -10.35
#